data_AF-G9KJZ0-F1
#
_entry.id   AF-G9KJZ0-F1
#
_cell.length_a   1.000
_cell.length_b   1.000
_cell.length_c   1.000
_cell.angle_alpha   90.00
_cell.angle_beta   90.00
_cell.angle_gamma   90.00
#
_symmetry.space_group_name_H-M   'P 1'
#
loop_
_entity.id
_entity.type
_entity.pdbx_description
1 polymer ?
#
loop_
_entity_poly.entity_id
_entity_poly.type
_entity_poly.pdbx_seq_one_letter_code
_entity_poly.pdbx_strand_id
1 'polypeptide(L)'
;QAVKFCLRGLLGNSPHLICIGALKKLCNHPCLLFSSIKEKEYSSTWDGNEERTLYEGLVDVFPADYNPLMFTEEESGKLQVLLKLLAVIHELRPTEKVVLVSNYTQTLNILQEVCKRHGYTY
;
A
#
# COMPACT_ATOMS: atom_id res chain seq x y z
N GLN A 1 11.77 -12.31 -6.54
CA GLN A 1 11.15 -13.60 -6.92
C GLN A 1 9.61 -13.53 -6.92
N ALA A 2 9.00 -12.83 -5.94
CA ALA A 2 7.54 -12.64 -5.80
C ALA A 2 6.78 -12.12 -7.05
N VAL A 3 7.29 -11.08 -7.72
CA VAL A 3 6.60 -10.47 -8.88
C VAL A 3 6.42 -11.46 -10.05
N LYS A 4 7.35 -12.42 -10.22
CA LYS A 4 7.24 -13.45 -11.27
C LYS A 4 6.15 -14.49 -10.96
N PHE A 5 5.88 -14.75 -9.69
CA PHE A 5 4.85 -15.69 -9.25
C PHE A 5 3.45 -15.12 -9.54
N CYS A 6 3.25 -13.83 -9.23
CA CYS A 6 2.08 -13.04 -9.61
C CYS A 6 1.74 -13.07 -11.11
N LEU A 7 2.76 -13.17 -11.97
CA LEU A 7 2.61 -13.14 -13.44
C LEU A 7 2.47 -14.53 -14.08
N ARG A 8 2.59 -15.62 -13.32
CA ARG A 8 2.62 -17.01 -13.85
C ARG A 8 1.28 -17.75 -13.89
N GLY A 9 0.17 -17.07 -13.61
CA GLY A 9 -1.24 -17.48 -13.80
C GLY A 9 -1.49 -18.97 -14.11
N LEU A 10 -1.82 -19.76 -13.08
CA LEU A 10 -2.51 -21.04 -13.28
C LEU A 10 -4.02 -20.76 -13.44
N LEU A 11 -4.52 -21.04 -14.64
CA LEU A 11 -5.90 -21.28 -15.09
C LEU A 11 -7.04 -21.00 -14.06
N GLY A 12 -7.54 -19.76 -14.07
CA GLY A 12 -8.77 -19.34 -13.40
C GLY A 12 -8.92 -17.81 -13.50
N ASN A 13 -10.14 -17.29 -13.68
CA ASN A 13 -10.35 -15.84 -13.82
C ASN A 13 -10.29 -15.06 -12.48
N SER A 14 -10.16 -15.75 -11.34
CA SER A 14 -10.07 -15.23 -9.96
C SER A 14 -8.68 -14.74 -9.50
N PRO A 15 -7.56 -15.47 -9.67
CA PRO A 15 -6.25 -15.10 -9.09
C PRO A 15 -5.64 -13.82 -9.66
N HIS A 16 -5.91 -13.50 -10.92
CA HIS A 16 -5.37 -12.30 -11.56
C HIS A 16 -5.94 -11.02 -10.96
N LEU A 17 -7.24 -10.99 -10.62
CA LEU A 17 -7.87 -9.83 -10.00
C LEU A 17 -7.36 -9.62 -8.57
N ILE A 18 -7.16 -10.70 -7.82
CA ILE A 18 -6.55 -10.66 -6.48
C ILE A 18 -5.12 -10.12 -6.57
N CYS A 19 -4.33 -10.63 -7.51
CA CYS A 19 -2.98 -10.15 -7.78
C CYS A 19 -2.95 -8.68 -8.20
N ILE A 20 -3.82 -8.26 -9.11
CA ILE A 20 -3.96 -6.85 -9.52
C ILE A 20 -4.34 -6.00 -8.30
N GLY A 21 -5.21 -6.48 -7.42
CA GLY A 21 -5.55 -5.83 -6.15
C GLY A 21 -4.34 -5.67 -5.24
N ALA A 22 -3.57 -6.73 -5.03
CA ALA A 22 -2.35 -6.74 -4.22
C ALA A 22 -1.28 -5.78 -4.79
N LEU A 23 -1.05 -5.81 -6.10
CA LEU A 23 -0.11 -4.91 -6.78
C LEU A 23 -0.56 -3.45 -6.69
N LYS A 24 -1.86 -3.15 -6.83
CA LYS A 24 -2.37 -1.79 -6.65
C LYS A 24 -2.10 -1.27 -5.22
N LYS A 25 -2.28 -2.11 -4.20
CA LYS A 25 -1.94 -1.77 -2.80
C LYS A 25 -0.44 -1.51 -2.64
N LEU A 26 0.39 -2.45 -3.10
CA LEU A 26 1.85 -2.35 -3.05
C LEU A 26 2.38 -1.08 -3.73
N CYS A 27 1.85 -0.75 -4.92
CA CYS A 27 2.22 0.44 -5.67
C CYS A 27 1.83 1.75 -4.97
N ASN A 28 0.89 1.74 -4.02
CA ASN A 28 0.58 2.91 -3.20
C ASN A 28 1.46 2.95 -1.95
N HIS A 29 1.56 1.83 -1.22
CA HIS A 29 2.50 1.68 -0.11
C HIS A 29 2.64 0.20 0.30
N PRO A 30 3.85 -0.30 0.61
CA PRO A 30 4.04 -1.69 1.09
C PRO A 30 3.21 -2.05 2.32
N CYS A 31 3.04 -1.12 3.27
CA CYS A 31 2.23 -1.34 4.48
C CYS A 31 0.78 -1.75 4.17
N LEU A 32 0.20 -1.28 3.05
CA LEU A 32 -1.17 -1.65 2.64
C LEU A 32 -1.27 -3.12 2.28
N LEU A 33 -0.25 -3.64 1.59
CA LEU A 33 -0.18 -5.05 1.25
C LEU A 33 0.02 -5.87 2.53
N PHE A 34 0.95 -5.45 3.40
CA PHE A 34 1.23 -6.15 4.65
C PHE A 34 0.01 -6.25 5.57
N SER A 35 -0.70 -5.14 5.82
CA SER A 35 -1.92 -5.13 6.61
C SER A 35 -2.97 -6.08 6.04
N SER A 36 -3.10 -6.14 4.71
CA SER A 36 -4.05 -7.04 4.05
C SER A 36 -3.70 -8.51 4.24
N ILE A 37 -2.40 -8.84 4.28
CA ILE A 37 -1.95 -10.21 4.55
C ILE A 37 -2.26 -10.58 6.01
N LYS A 38 -1.94 -9.69 6.95
CA LYS A 38 -2.21 -9.91 8.38
C LYS A 38 -3.69 -10.02 8.70
N GLU A 39 -4.53 -9.12 8.17
CA GLU A 39 -5.99 -9.20 8.33
C GLU A 39 -6.55 -10.56 7.90
N LYS A 40 -6.03 -11.13 6.82
CA LYS A 40 -6.44 -12.44 6.31
C LYS A 40 -5.89 -13.61 7.12
N GLU A 41 -4.67 -13.54 7.67
CA GLU A 41 -4.14 -14.54 8.62
C GLU A 41 -5.04 -14.74 9.84
N TYR A 42 -5.61 -13.66 10.38
CA TYR A 42 -6.47 -13.73 11.57
C TYR A 42 -7.93 -14.07 11.28
N SER A 43 -8.42 -13.89 10.04
CA SER A 43 -9.77 -14.32 9.66
C SER A 43 -9.77 -15.82 9.37
N SER A 44 -10.49 -16.61 10.20
CA SER A 44 -10.64 -18.06 10.03
C SER A 44 -11.46 -18.47 8.79
N THR A 45 -12.06 -17.51 8.09
CA THR A 45 -12.81 -17.65 6.84
C THR A 45 -11.91 -17.40 5.63
N TRP A 46 -10.97 -18.32 5.34
CA TRP A 46 -10.27 -18.34 4.06
C TRP A 46 -11.16 -19.02 3.02
N ASP A 47 -12.03 -18.25 2.36
CA ASP A 47 -13.04 -18.78 1.41
C ASP A 47 -12.45 -19.18 0.04
N GLY A 48 -11.14 -19.42 -0.06
CA GLY A 48 -10.52 -19.81 -1.32
C GLY A 48 -9.06 -20.20 -1.19
N ASN A 49 -8.76 -21.44 -1.58
CA ASN A 49 -7.41 -22.01 -1.65
C ASN A 49 -6.42 -21.14 -2.48
N GLU A 50 -6.96 -20.39 -3.44
CA GLU A 50 -6.21 -19.57 -4.40
C GLU A 50 -5.64 -18.27 -3.80
N GLU A 51 -6.32 -17.62 -2.86
CA GLU A 51 -5.80 -16.40 -2.22
C GLU A 51 -4.64 -16.69 -1.29
N ARG A 52 -4.73 -17.79 -0.53
CA ARG A 52 -3.67 -18.23 0.37
C ARG A 52 -2.37 -18.47 -0.38
N THR A 53 -2.46 -19.16 -1.51
CA THR A 53 -1.33 -19.45 -2.40
C THR A 53 -0.65 -18.18 -2.93
N LEU A 54 -1.39 -17.09 -3.15
CA LEU A 54 -0.80 -15.84 -3.66
C LEU A 54 0.03 -15.10 -2.61
N TYR A 55 -0.42 -15.09 -1.35
CA TYR A 55 0.24 -14.37 -0.26
C TYR A 55 1.28 -15.22 0.49
N GLU A 56 1.33 -16.53 0.22
CA GLU A 56 2.36 -17.43 0.74
C GLU A 56 3.78 -16.92 0.43
N GLY A 57 4.61 -16.85 1.47
CA GLY A 57 5.99 -16.37 1.37
C GLY A 57 6.15 -14.87 1.14
N LEU A 58 5.07 -14.09 0.94
CA LEU A 58 5.17 -12.63 0.85
C LEU A 58 5.46 -11.99 2.21
N VAL A 59 4.95 -12.55 3.31
CA VAL A 59 5.24 -12.07 4.68
C VAL A 59 6.74 -12.12 4.95
N ASP A 60 7.42 -13.17 4.49
CA ASP A 60 8.85 -13.40 4.73
C ASP A 60 9.76 -12.42 3.95
N VAL A 61 9.18 -11.67 2.99
CA VAL A 61 9.90 -10.60 2.26
C VAL A 61 9.98 -9.32 3.11
N PHE A 62 9.05 -9.13 4.05
CA PHE A 62 9.08 -7.99 4.95
C PHE A 62 10.06 -8.25 6.11
N PRO A 63 10.64 -7.19 6.71
CA PRO A 63 11.38 -7.31 7.96
C PRO A 63 10.56 -8.03 9.04
N ALA A 64 11.21 -8.81 9.89
CA ALA A 64 10.54 -9.58 10.95
C ALA A 64 9.78 -8.69 11.94
N ASP A 65 10.25 -7.46 12.14
CA ASP A 65 9.69 -6.42 12.99
C ASP A 65 8.87 -5.37 12.21
N TYR A 66 8.52 -5.65 10.95
CA TYR A 66 7.75 -4.72 10.13
C TYR A 66 6.41 -4.39 10.78
N ASN A 67 6.20 -3.09 11.04
CA ASN A 67 4.98 -2.58 11.64
C ASN A 67 4.27 -1.64 10.67
N PRO A 68 3.09 -2.00 10.15
CA PRO A 68 2.37 -1.17 9.18
C PRO A 68 1.87 0.16 9.77
N LEU A 69 1.84 0.31 11.11
CA LEU A 69 1.51 1.56 11.79
C LEU A 69 2.70 2.53 11.87
N MET A 70 3.93 2.01 11.77
CA MET A 70 5.17 2.78 11.82
C MET A 70 5.79 2.89 10.42
N PHE A 71 4.94 3.06 9.42
CA PHE A 71 5.36 3.14 8.02
C PHE A 71 6.20 4.40 7.77
N THR A 72 7.17 4.29 6.87
CA THR A 72 7.98 5.44 6.42
C THR A 72 7.67 5.78 4.98
N GLU A 73 7.71 7.06 4.62
CA GLU A 73 7.42 7.49 3.25
C GLU A 73 8.46 7.00 2.25
N GLU A 74 9.64 6.63 2.74
CA GLU A 74 10.72 6.09 1.93
C GLU A 74 10.40 4.73 1.30
N GLU A 75 9.45 4.00 1.89
CA GLU A 75 8.97 2.72 1.39
C GLU A 75 8.10 2.86 0.12
N SER A 76 7.67 4.08 -0.24
CA SER A 76 6.83 4.32 -1.42
C SER A 76 7.34 5.46 -2.30
N GLY A 77 7.80 5.13 -3.51
CA GLY A 77 8.23 6.13 -4.48
C GLY A 77 7.13 7.13 -4.88
N LYS A 78 5.86 6.72 -4.90
CA LYS A 78 4.75 7.65 -5.12
C LYS A 78 4.63 8.66 -3.98
N LEU A 79 4.74 8.19 -2.74
CA LEU A 79 4.63 9.04 -1.56
C LEU A 79 5.83 9.98 -1.45
N GLN A 80 7.03 9.51 -1.75
CA GLN A 80 8.23 10.37 -1.84
C GLN A 80 8.06 11.49 -2.87
N VAL A 81 7.57 11.18 -4.07
CA VAL A 81 7.34 12.20 -5.12
C VAL A 81 6.26 13.17 -4.69
N LEU A 82 5.16 12.67 -4.12
CA LEU A 82 4.08 13.52 -3.62
C LEU A 82 4.57 14.48 -2.53
N LEU A 83 5.35 14.00 -1.55
CA LEU A 83 5.89 14.84 -0.49
C LEU A 83 6.79 15.94 -1.03
N LYS A 84 7.68 15.62 -1.97
CA LYS A 84 8.53 16.62 -2.63
C LYS A 84 7.70 17.66 -3.35
N LEU A 85 6.64 17.24 -4.05
CA LEU A 85 5.73 18.15 -4.75
C LEU A 85 4.97 19.05 -3.76
N LEU A 86 4.42 18.49 -2.69
CA LEU A 86 3.71 19.25 -1.66
C LEU A 86 4.62 20.26 -0.95
N ALA A 87 5.86 19.87 -0.63
CA ALA A 87 6.85 20.75 -0.02
C ALA A 87 7.14 21.96 -0.92
N VAL A 88 7.38 21.74 -2.21
CA VAL A 88 7.64 22.81 -3.18
C VAL A 88 6.42 23.73 -3.36
N ILE A 89 5.21 23.18 -3.45
CA ILE A 89 3.98 23.98 -3.55
C ILE A 89 3.80 24.82 -2.28
N HIS A 90 3.97 24.22 -1.10
CA HIS A 90 3.81 24.90 0.18
C HIS A 90 4.82 26.04 0.36
N GLU A 91 6.08 25.82 -0.04
CA GLU A 91 7.14 26.83 0.04
C GLU A 91 6.91 27.99 -0.94
N LEU A 92 6.60 27.70 -2.20
CA LEU A 92 6.46 28.73 -3.24
C LEU A 92 5.11 29.44 -3.21
N ARG A 93 4.04 28.75 -2.76
CA ARG A 93 2.65 29.21 -2.84
C ARG A 93 1.86 28.75 -1.60
N PRO A 94 2.15 29.31 -0.41
CA PRO A 94 1.60 28.84 0.87
C PRO A 94 0.08 28.97 1.01
N THR A 95 -0.58 29.75 0.15
CA THR A 95 -2.04 29.92 0.12
C THR A 95 -2.75 28.98 -0.87
N GLU A 96 -2.00 28.26 -1.71
CA GLU A 96 -2.58 27.33 -2.68
C GLU A 96 -3.12 26.09 -1.97
N LYS A 97 -4.32 25.66 -2.37
CA LYS A 97 -4.96 24.46 -1.83
C LYS A 97 -4.74 23.29 -2.77
N VAL A 98 -4.23 22.18 -2.23
CA VAL A 98 -4.02 20.94 -2.99
C VAL A 98 -5.10 19.94 -2.63
N VAL A 99 -5.74 19.36 -3.65
CA VAL A 99 -6.73 18.28 -3.47
C VAL A 99 -6.08 16.96 -3.83
N LEU A 100 -6.00 16.05 -2.85
CA LEU A 100 -5.52 14.68 -3.04
C LEU A 100 -6.70 13.74 -3.23
N VAL A 101 -6.69 12.97 -4.31
CA VAL A 101 -7.72 11.99 -4.62
C VAL A 101 -7.09 10.61 -4.69
N SER A 102 -7.67 9.65 -3.98
CA SER A 102 -7.29 8.24 -4.07
C SER A 102 -8.52 7.36 -4.10
N ASN A 103 -8.47 6.33 -4.95
CA ASN A 103 -9.52 5.31 -5.05
C ASN A 103 -9.44 4.27 -3.92
N TYR A 104 -8.47 4.39 -3.01
CA TYR A 104 -8.24 3.50 -1.88
C TYR A 104 -8.31 4.29 -0.57
N THR A 105 -9.36 4.07 0.23
CA THR A 105 -9.53 4.72 1.55
C THR A 105 -8.33 4.47 2.47
N GLN A 106 -7.75 3.26 2.42
CA GLN A 106 -6.54 2.96 3.20
C GLN A 106 -5.34 3.85 2.81
N THR A 107 -5.23 4.25 1.54
CA THR A 107 -4.22 5.22 1.10
C THR A 107 -4.54 6.63 1.63
N LEU A 108 -5.81 7.02 1.72
CA LEU A 108 -6.18 8.29 2.34
C LEU A 108 -5.79 8.34 3.82
N ASN A 109 -5.91 7.22 4.55
CA ASN A 109 -5.45 7.13 5.94
C ASN A 109 -3.93 7.35 6.06
N ILE A 110 -3.14 6.79 5.14
CA ILE A 110 -1.69 7.03 5.06
C ILE A 110 -1.41 8.52 4.81
N LEU A 111 -2.08 9.11 3.82
CA LEU A 111 -1.90 10.52 3.48
C LEU A 111 -2.28 11.44 4.64
N GLN A 112 -3.30 11.07 5.42
CA GLN A 112 -3.68 11.79 6.62
C GLN A 112 -2.53 11.85 7.65
N GLU A 113 -1.91 10.69 7.96
CA GLU A 113 -0.79 10.64 8.90
C GLU A 113 0.46 11.37 8.37
N VAL A 114 0.68 11.32 7.07
CA VAL A 114 1.74 12.10 6.40
C VAL A 114 1.47 13.60 6.55
N CYS A 115 0.25 14.06 6.29
CA CYS A 115 -0.10 15.47 6.48
C CYS A 115 0.10 15.91 7.93
N LYS A 116 -0.30 15.10 8.93
CA LYS A 116 -0.04 15.40 10.34
C LYS A 116 1.45 15.55 10.64
N ARG A 117 2.29 14.60 10.17
CA ARG A 117 3.75 14.62 10.40
C ARG A 117 4.45 15.81 9.77
N HIS A 118 3.95 16.27 8.61
CA HIS A 118 4.50 17.42 7.90
C HIS A 118 3.82 18.75 8.26
N GLY A 119 2.85 18.77 9.19
CA GLY A 119 2.16 19.98 9.62
C GLY A 119 1.21 20.57 8.58
N TYR A 120 0.76 19.78 7.60
CA TYR A 120 -0.25 20.21 6.64
C TYR A 120 -1.64 20.14 7.25
N THR A 121 -2.40 21.22 7.12
CA THR A 121 -3.83 21.25 7.48
C THR A 121 -4.65 20.57 6.39
N TYR A 122 -5.60 19.72 6.78
CA TYR A 122 -6.48 18.95 5.88
C TYR A 122 -7.89 18.82 6.47
#